data_AF-A0A537CTX0-F1
#
_entry.id   AF-A0A537CTX0-F1
#
_cell.length_a   1.000
_cell.length_b   1.000
_cell.length_c   1.000
_cell.angle_alpha   90.00
_cell.angle_beta   90.00
_cell.angle_gamma   90.00
#
_symmetry.space_group_name_H-M   'P 1'
#
loop_
_entity.id
_entity.type
_entity.pdbx_description
1 polymer ?
#
loop_
_entity_poly.entity_id
_entity_poly.type
_entity_poly.pdbx_seq_one_letter_code
_entity_poly.pdbx_strand_id
1 'polypeptide(L)'
;MNERNALSLSLSAIMASQDARRGGFLGLGAVSLHRLLLVIPALCALAYPSLLSWLSAGLVLVHGSDSPNGPIVWVGVIGSLTLALAVMLVSFVFGLTFGSPHVGRPEDFRARCVALLAFATPSLYVGFANVGGVLRAPSAAPVAWLIFWTLMAMIVLLGSRSSSAASATSPVGHRRLAVAHGVSALAILLLFVGPHIGNHLAGFWSGSVHTEIMNAARRVYRDDIVQPILLALIGFQILGGIVLVRRKMRMPSDIFGTVQTMCGAYIGVRRAMQTLTRIGPG
;
A
#
# COMPACT_ATOMS: atom_id res chain seq x y z
N MET A 1 29.01 56.12 2.17
CA MET A 1 28.55 54.78 2.60
C MET A 1 29.68 54.19 3.43
N ASN A 2 29.49 54.06 4.74
CA ASN A 2 30.56 54.02 5.74
C ASN A 2 31.20 52.62 5.83
N GLU A 3 32.53 52.53 5.86
CA GLU A 3 33.31 51.26 5.84
C GLU A 3 32.93 50.28 6.96
N ARG A 4 32.40 50.79 8.07
CA ARG A 4 31.89 50.00 9.20
C ARG A 4 30.69 49.11 8.83
N ASN A 5 29.87 49.50 7.85
CA ASN A 5 28.73 48.70 7.41
C ASN A 5 29.13 47.56 6.45
N ALA A 6 30.22 47.72 5.69
CA ALA A 6 30.73 46.67 4.82
C ALA A 6 31.36 45.52 5.62
N LEU A 7 32.07 45.86 6.70
CA LEU A 7 32.69 44.87 7.58
C LEU A 7 31.66 44.08 8.41
N SER A 8 30.58 44.71 8.88
CA SER A 8 29.52 44.01 9.63
C SER A 8 28.71 43.05 8.74
N LEU A 9 28.46 43.41 7.49
CA LEU A 9 27.82 42.54 6.50
C LEU A 9 28.72 41.34 6.13
N SER A 10 30.03 41.56 5.97
CA SER A 10 30.99 40.50 5.68
C SER A 10 31.14 39.51 6.85
N LEU A 11 31.22 40.00 8.09
CA LEU A 11 31.30 39.15 9.27
C LEU A 11 30.02 38.31 9.48
N SER A 12 28.86 38.92 9.22
CA SER A 12 27.56 38.23 9.31
C SER A 12 27.43 37.13 8.24
N ALA A 13 27.91 37.39 7.02
CA ALA A 13 27.93 36.41 5.95
C ALA A 13 28.91 35.26 6.23
N ILE A 14 30.07 35.54 6.84
CA ILE A 14 31.06 34.53 7.23
C ILE A 14 30.53 33.66 8.37
N MET A 15 29.88 34.25 9.38
CA MET A 15 29.26 33.51 10.50
C MET A 15 28.08 32.65 10.01
N ALA A 16 27.23 33.17 9.12
CA ALA A 16 26.14 32.40 8.52
C ALA A 16 26.65 31.21 7.67
N SER A 17 27.78 31.39 6.96
CA SER A 17 28.44 30.30 6.21
C SER A 17 29.08 29.26 7.13
N GLN A 18 29.63 29.67 8.28
CA GLN A 18 30.20 28.75 9.26
C GLN A 18 29.14 27.93 10.01
N ASP A 19 27.98 28.51 10.34
CA ASP A 19 26.85 27.76 10.90
C ASP A 19 26.26 26.77 9.89
N ALA A 20 26.18 27.16 8.61
CA ALA A 20 25.78 26.25 7.53
C ALA A 20 26.79 25.10 7.32
N ARG A 21 28.10 25.33 7.52
CA ARG A 21 29.13 24.28 7.45
C ARG A 21 29.18 23.39 8.70
N ARG A 22 28.92 23.91 9.90
CA ARG A 22 28.85 23.11 11.13
C ARG A 22 27.62 22.19 11.18
N GLY A 23 26.51 22.59 10.55
CA GLY A 23 25.32 21.72 10.40
C GLY A 23 25.49 20.59 9.37
N GLY A 24 26.54 20.61 8.54
CA GLY A 24 26.72 19.67 7.43
C GLY A 24 27.67 18.50 7.68
N PHE A 25 28.48 18.52 8.75
CA PHE A 25 29.63 17.60 8.87
C PHE A 25 29.45 16.40 9.84
N LEU A 26 28.26 16.19 10.40
CA LEU A 26 27.92 15.04 11.26
C LEU A 26 26.58 14.39 10.85
N GLY A 27 26.41 14.13 9.56
CA GLY A 27 25.16 13.63 8.94
C GLY A 27 24.72 12.20 9.28
N LEU A 28 25.28 11.54 10.30
CA LEU A 28 24.93 10.17 10.71
C LEU A 28 24.54 10.03 12.21
N GLY A 29 24.45 11.13 12.97
CA GLY A 29 24.45 11.04 14.44
C GLY A 29 23.11 10.95 15.20
N ALA A 30 21.98 11.40 14.66
CA ALA A 30 20.72 11.35 15.40
C ALA A 30 19.51 11.33 14.48
N VAL A 31 19.06 10.13 14.09
CA VAL A 31 17.70 9.95 13.58
C VAL A 31 16.76 10.33 14.72
N SER A 32 15.98 11.41 14.54
CA SER A 32 14.97 11.83 15.52
C SER A 32 14.02 10.67 15.86
N LEU A 33 13.64 10.51 17.14
CA LEU A 33 12.66 9.52 17.59
C LEU A 33 11.39 9.53 16.73
N HIS A 34 10.95 10.72 16.30
CA HIS A 34 9.83 10.87 15.39
C HIS A 34 10.06 10.14 14.06
N ARG A 35 11.22 10.29 13.42
CA ARG A 35 11.57 9.59 12.17
C ARG A 35 11.63 8.08 12.35
N LEU A 36 12.06 7.61 13.52
CA LEU A 36 12.05 6.18 13.83
C LEU A 36 10.61 5.64 13.89
N LEU A 37 9.69 6.39 14.50
CA LEU A 37 8.27 6.03 14.55
C LEU A 37 7.64 5.98 13.15
N LEU A 38 8.03 6.86 12.23
CA LEU A 38 7.51 6.87 10.85
C LEU A 38 7.80 5.57 10.07
N VAL A 39 8.79 4.79 10.48
CA VAL A 39 9.24 3.57 9.78
C VAL A 39 8.50 2.33 10.29
N ILE A 40 7.75 2.43 11.39
CA ILE A 40 7.03 1.30 12.01
C ILE A 40 6.18 0.52 10.97
N PRO A 41 5.35 1.15 10.12
CA PRO A 41 4.57 0.41 9.13
C PRO A 41 5.44 -0.43 8.17
N ALA A 42 6.61 0.09 7.77
CA ALA A 42 7.54 -0.64 6.91
C ALA A 42 8.17 -1.84 7.63
N LEU A 43 8.53 -1.71 8.90
CA LEU A 43 9.09 -2.81 9.69
C LEU A 43 8.04 -3.90 9.94
N CYS A 44 6.80 -3.51 10.25
CA CYS A 44 5.68 -4.45 10.38
C CYS A 44 5.46 -5.22 9.07
N ALA A 45 5.50 -4.53 7.93
CA ALA A 45 5.37 -5.16 6.62
C ALA A 45 6.56 -6.05 6.25
N LEU A 46 7.79 -5.67 6.64
CA LEU A 46 9.00 -6.47 6.46
C LEU A 46 8.88 -7.83 7.17
N ALA A 47 8.31 -7.84 8.38
CA ALA A 47 8.13 -9.06 9.19
C ALA A 47 7.02 -9.99 8.67
N TYR A 48 6.13 -9.50 7.79
CA TYR A 48 4.92 -10.21 7.36
C TYR A 48 5.16 -11.63 6.80
N PRO A 49 6.15 -11.89 5.91
CA PRO A 49 6.38 -13.23 5.39
C PRO A 49 6.74 -14.26 6.48
N SER A 50 7.50 -13.83 7.50
CA SER A 50 7.85 -14.67 8.64
C SER A 50 6.63 -15.00 9.51
N LEU A 51 5.71 -14.05 9.67
CA LEU A 51 4.44 -14.30 10.37
C LEU A 51 3.59 -15.32 9.63
N LEU A 52 3.55 -15.22 8.29
CA LEU A 52 2.80 -16.16 7.46
C LEU A 52 3.43 -17.55 7.44
N SER A 53 4.77 -17.65 7.47
CA SER A 53 5.45 -18.95 7.54
C SER A 53 5.20 -19.65 8.88
N TRP A 54 5.19 -18.89 9.99
CA TRP A 54 4.81 -19.42 11.30
C TRP A 54 3.35 -19.87 11.36
N LEU A 55 2.44 -19.08 10.79
CA LEU A 55 1.03 -19.46 10.67
C LEU A 55 0.87 -20.76 9.87
N SER A 56 1.53 -20.86 8.71
CA SER A 56 1.49 -22.05 7.86
C SER A 56 2.07 -23.28 8.56
N ALA A 57 3.21 -23.13 9.24
CA ALA A 57 3.83 -24.22 9.98
C ALA A 57 2.92 -24.71 11.13
N GLY A 58 2.32 -23.78 11.87
CA GLY A 58 1.35 -24.12 12.91
C GLY A 58 0.12 -24.85 12.36
N LEU A 59 -0.43 -24.40 11.23
CA LEU A 59 -1.58 -25.07 10.59
C LEU A 59 -1.26 -26.48 10.10
N VAL A 60 -0.06 -26.71 9.55
CA VAL A 60 0.41 -28.05 9.15
C VAL A 60 0.52 -28.97 10.36
N LEU A 61 1.05 -28.47 11.48
CA LEU A 61 1.13 -29.24 12.72
C LEU A 61 -0.25 -29.60 13.28
N VAL A 62 -1.22 -28.69 13.19
CA VAL A 62 -2.60 -28.93 13.64
C VAL A 62 -3.32 -29.98 12.78
N HIS A 63 -3.18 -29.92 11.45
CA HIS A 63 -3.93 -30.81 10.53
C HIS A 63 -3.21 -32.13 10.22
N GLY A 64 -1.90 -32.20 10.42
CA GLY A 64 -1.08 -33.37 10.09
C GLY A 64 -0.79 -34.31 11.27
N SER A 65 -1.41 -34.10 12.44
CA SER A 65 -1.20 -34.94 13.63
C SER A 65 -2.47 -35.64 14.07
N ASP A 66 -2.40 -36.97 14.26
CA ASP A 66 -3.51 -37.81 14.76
C ASP A 66 -3.89 -37.48 16.23
N SER A 67 -3.04 -36.71 16.91
CA SER A 67 -3.23 -36.13 18.24
C SER A 67 -2.66 -34.70 18.18
N PRO A 68 -3.49 -33.65 18.06
CA PRO A 68 -3.01 -32.28 18.00
C PRO A 68 -2.38 -31.92 19.35
N ASN A 69 -1.05 -32.01 19.41
CA ASN A 69 -0.28 -31.78 20.62
C ASN A 69 -0.37 -30.30 21.01
N GLY A 70 -1.28 -30.04 21.93
CA GLY A 70 -1.17 -29.00 22.95
C GLY A 70 -1.75 -27.63 22.59
N PRO A 71 -2.41 -26.96 23.57
CA PRO A 71 -2.89 -25.58 23.43
C PRO A 71 -1.79 -24.59 22.97
N ILE A 72 -0.52 -24.95 23.13
CA ILE A 72 0.65 -24.17 22.65
C ILE A 72 0.63 -23.97 21.13
N VAL A 73 0.30 -24.99 20.33
CA VAL A 73 0.28 -24.86 18.86
C VAL A 73 -0.85 -23.93 18.43
N TRP A 74 -2.02 -24.05 19.06
CA TRP A 74 -3.15 -23.15 18.83
C TRP A 74 -2.84 -21.70 19.23
N VAL A 75 -2.15 -21.50 20.35
CA VAL A 75 -1.65 -20.16 20.75
C VAL A 75 -0.71 -19.60 19.69
N GLY A 76 0.17 -20.42 19.11
CA GLY A 76 1.05 -20.01 18.01
C GLY A 76 0.29 -19.64 16.73
N VAL A 77 -0.69 -20.44 16.32
CA VAL A 77 -1.56 -20.17 15.15
C VAL A 77 -2.36 -18.87 15.35
N ILE A 78 -3.03 -18.73 16.49
CA ILE A 78 -3.81 -17.53 16.81
C ILE A 78 -2.91 -16.31 16.94
N GLY A 79 -1.74 -16.45 17.59
CA GLY A 79 -0.77 -15.38 17.77
C GLY A 79 -0.19 -14.88 16.45
N SER A 80 0.23 -15.79 15.56
CA SER A 80 0.75 -15.44 14.23
C SER A 80 -0.32 -14.80 13.34
N LEU A 81 -1.56 -15.32 13.35
CA LEU A 81 -2.69 -14.71 12.64
C LEU A 81 -2.98 -13.30 13.17
N THR A 82 -3.06 -13.14 14.49
CA THR A 82 -3.31 -11.86 15.15
C THR A 82 -2.23 -10.84 14.80
N LEU A 83 -0.96 -11.26 14.83
CA LEU A 83 0.17 -10.38 14.50
C LEU A 83 0.18 -10.02 13.00
N ALA A 84 -0.19 -10.94 12.11
CA ALA A 84 -0.34 -10.67 10.69
C ALA A 84 -1.47 -9.65 10.40
N LEU A 85 -2.59 -9.74 11.12
CA LEU A 85 -3.66 -8.74 11.06
C LEU A 85 -3.23 -7.40 11.68
N ALA A 86 -2.44 -7.44 12.75
CA ALA A 86 -1.92 -6.25 13.41
C ALA A 86 -1.05 -5.40 12.47
N VAL A 87 -0.31 -6.01 11.53
CA VAL A 87 0.44 -5.27 10.48
C VAL A 87 -0.48 -4.31 9.71
N MET A 88 -1.65 -4.80 9.29
CA MET A 88 -2.62 -3.96 8.58
C MET A 88 -3.24 -2.91 9.50
N LEU A 89 -3.59 -3.28 10.73
CA LEU A 89 -4.19 -2.35 11.70
C LEU A 89 -3.23 -1.20 12.04
N VAL A 90 -1.97 -1.50 12.33
CA VAL A 90 -0.92 -0.49 12.59
C VAL A 90 -0.78 0.42 11.38
N SER A 91 -0.66 -0.15 10.17
CA SER A 91 -0.57 0.63 8.94
C SER A 91 -1.78 1.54 8.74
N PHE A 92 -2.98 1.07 9.05
CA PHE A 92 -4.22 1.84 8.97
C PHE A 92 -4.25 3.01 9.96
N VAL A 93 -3.88 2.77 11.22
CA VAL A 93 -3.78 3.81 12.25
C VAL A 93 -2.79 4.89 11.83
N PHE A 94 -1.62 4.50 11.31
CA PHE A 94 -0.63 5.45 10.78
C PHE A 94 -1.17 6.22 9.56
N GLY A 95 -1.97 5.58 8.71
CA GLY A 95 -2.67 6.27 7.62
C GLY A 95 -3.64 7.35 8.09
N LEU A 96 -4.39 7.07 9.16
CA LEU A 96 -5.32 8.03 9.77
C LEU A 96 -4.60 9.19 10.44
N THR A 97 -3.52 8.92 11.18
CA THR A 97 -2.77 9.96 11.89
C THR A 97 -2.10 10.93 10.92
N PHE A 98 -1.46 10.43 9.85
CA PHE A 98 -0.84 11.29 8.84
C PHE A 98 -1.85 11.91 7.87
N GLY A 99 -3.04 11.33 7.74
CA GLY A 99 -4.14 11.91 6.96
C GLY A 99 -4.86 13.04 7.70
N SER A 100 -4.86 13.02 9.03
CA SER A 100 -5.62 13.95 9.87
C SER A 100 -5.22 15.41 9.63
N PRO A 101 -6.19 16.34 9.46
CA PRO A 101 -5.91 17.77 9.35
C PRO A 101 -5.20 18.36 10.58
N HIS A 102 -5.37 17.73 11.75
CA HIS A 102 -4.87 18.24 13.03
C HIS A 102 -3.47 17.75 13.38
N VAL A 103 -3.07 16.59 12.86
CA VAL A 103 -1.82 15.90 13.25
C VAL A 103 -0.87 15.74 12.07
N GLY A 104 -1.42 15.51 10.87
CA GLY A 104 -0.64 15.23 9.68
C GLY A 104 0.14 16.45 9.20
N ARG A 105 1.45 16.31 9.08
CA ARG A 105 2.31 17.36 8.52
C ARG A 105 2.56 17.11 7.03
N PRO A 106 2.70 18.15 6.20
CA PRO A 106 3.01 17.99 4.78
C PRO A 106 4.31 17.20 4.51
N GLU A 107 5.26 17.26 5.44
CA GLU A 107 6.53 16.53 5.42
C GLU A 107 6.38 15.00 5.59
N ASP A 108 5.26 14.53 6.16
CA ASP A 108 5.02 13.10 6.44
C ASP A 108 4.44 12.35 5.23
N PHE A 109 4.35 13.00 4.06
CA PHE A 109 3.84 12.41 2.83
C PHE A 109 4.45 11.04 2.51
N ARG A 110 5.78 10.90 2.71
CA ARG A 110 6.48 9.63 2.46
C ARG A 110 6.03 8.54 3.43
N ALA A 111 5.92 8.86 4.71
CA ALA A 111 5.45 7.95 5.75
C ALA A 111 4.00 7.52 5.49
N ARG A 112 3.15 8.45 5.05
CA ARG A 112 1.77 8.16 4.64
C ARG A 112 1.70 7.22 3.42
N CYS A 113 2.55 7.43 2.42
CA CYS A 113 2.65 6.53 1.27
C CYS A 113 3.11 5.12 1.69
N VAL A 114 4.11 5.04 2.56
CA VAL A 114 4.62 3.78 3.10
C VAL A 114 3.56 3.06 3.93
N ALA A 115 2.80 3.77 4.77
CA ALA A 115 1.69 3.21 5.53
C ALA A 115 0.58 2.66 4.61
N LEU A 116 0.29 3.35 3.51
CA LEU A 116 -0.67 2.87 2.52
C LEU A 116 -0.18 1.61 1.79
N LEU A 117 1.09 1.56 1.41
CA LEU A 117 1.71 0.35 0.84
C LEU A 117 1.72 -0.78 1.88
N ALA A 118 2.01 -0.48 3.14
CA ALA A 118 2.08 -1.47 4.22
C ALA A 118 0.69 -2.04 4.56
N PHE A 119 -0.37 -1.24 4.45
CA PHE A 119 -1.74 -1.74 4.49
C PHE A 119 -2.04 -2.72 3.34
N ALA A 120 -1.45 -2.50 2.17
CA ALA A 120 -1.55 -3.38 1.01
C ALA A 120 -0.62 -4.62 1.06
N THR A 121 0.09 -4.85 2.17
CA THR A 121 1.10 -5.92 2.34
C THR A 121 0.62 -7.31 1.92
N PRO A 122 -0.55 -7.82 2.33
CA PRO A 122 -0.98 -9.15 1.90
C PRO A 122 -1.09 -9.28 0.38
N SER A 123 -1.59 -8.24 -0.28
CA SER A 123 -1.72 -8.20 -1.75
C SER A 123 -0.37 -8.05 -2.43
N LEU A 124 0.53 -7.23 -1.88
CA LEU A 124 1.89 -7.09 -2.38
C LEU A 124 2.65 -8.42 -2.28
N TYR A 125 2.57 -9.11 -1.15
CA TYR A 125 3.31 -10.35 -0.93
C TYR A 125 2.92 -11.46 -1.90
N VAL A 126 1.60 -11.66 -2.10
CA VAL A 126 1.08 -12.55 -3.16
C VAL A 126 1.64 -12.15 -4.52
N GLY A 127 1.80 -10.85 -4.77
CA GLY A 127 2.42 -10.36 -5.98
C GLY A 127 3.89 -10.69 -6.16
N PHE A 128 4.71 -10.43 -5.16
CA PHE A 128 6.12 -10.82 -5.20
C PHE A 128 6.28 -12.33 -5.47
N ALA A 129 5.49 -13.17 -4.80
CA ALA A 129 5.49 -14.61 -5.01
C ALA A 129 5.10 -14.98 -6.45
N ASN A 130 4.04 -14.36 -6.96
CA ASN A 130 3.55 -14.56 -8.31
C ASN A 130 4.57 -14.16 -9.40
N VAL A 131 5.22 -13.00 -9.28
CA VAL A 131 6.29 -12.58 -10.19
C VAL A 131 7.50 -13.53 -10.09
N GLY A 132 7.89 -13.93 -8.88
CA GLY A 132 8.94 -14.93 -8.69
C GLY A 132 8.63 -16.25 -9.39
N GLY A 133 7.37 -16.69 -9.35
CA GLY A 133 6.89 -17.87 -10.08
C GLY A 133 7.01 -17.71 -11.60
N VAL A 134 6.54 -16.59 -12.16
CA VAL A 134 6.63 -16.31 -13.62
C VAL A 134 8.08 -16.23 -14.09
N LEU A 135 8.96 -15.63 -13.29
CA LEU A 135 10.40 -15.54 -13.58
C LEU A 135 11.16 -16.85 -13.32
N ARG A 136 10.47 -17.93 -12.93
CA ARG A 136 11.05 -19.22 -12.53
C ARG A 136 12.13 -19.08 -11.43
N ALA A 137 12.01 -18.05 -10.60
CA ALA A 137 12.91 -17.74 -9.50
C ALA A 137 12.11 -17.51 -8.19
N PRO A 138 11.33 -18.49 -7.71
CA PRO A 138 10.50 -18.34 -6.52
C PRO A 138 11.32 -18.04 -5.25
N SER A 139 12.56 -18.53 -5.18
CA SER A 139 13.50 -18.26 -4.08
C SER A 139 13.98 -16.80 -4.02
N ALA A 140 13.84 -16.03 -5.11
CA ALA A 140 14.20 -14.61 -5.12
C ALA A 140 13.13 -13.72 -4.48
N ALA A 141 11.88 -14.19 -4.35
CA ALA A 141 10.78 -13.38 -3.85
C ALA A 141 10.99 -12.88 -2.39
N PRO A 142 11.45 -13.70 -1.42
CA PRO A 142 11.78 -13.22 -0.08
C PRO A 142 12.91 -12.18 -0.08
N VAL A 143 13.94 -12.36 -0.90
CA VAL A 143 15.07 -11.40 -1.00
C VAL A 143 14.59 -10.07 -1.57
N ALA A 144 13.81 -10.11 -2.65
CA ALA A 144 13.21 -8.91 -3.25
C ALA A 144 12.27 -8.19 -2.26
N TRP A 145 11.54 -8.93 -1.42
CA TRP A 145 10.71 -8.38 -0.36
C TRP A 145 11.52 -7.62 0.69
N LEU A 146 12.63 -8.22 1.17
CA LEU A 146 13.53 -7.59 2.12
C LEU A 146 14.11 -6.30 1.54
N ILE A 147 14.68 -6.37 0.34
CA ILE A 147 15.25 -5.21 -0.37
C ILE A 147 14.21 -4.10 -0.51
N PHE A 148 12.99 -4.45 -0.94
CA PHE A 148 11.91 -3.48 -1.13
C PHE A 148 11.57 -2.74 0.16
N TRP A 149 11.33 -3.45 1.26
CA TRP A 149 10.94 -2.81 2.52
C TRP A 149 12.09 -2.09 3.23
N THR A 150 13.32 -2.58 3.11
CA THR A 150 14.51 -1.83 3.55
C THR A 150 14.65 -0.53 2.77
N LEU A 151 14.44 -0.55 1.46
CA LEU A 151 14.46 0.67 0.64
C LEU A 151 13.33 1.64 1.03
N MET A 152 12.12 1.14 1.29
CA MET A 152 11.01 1.97 1.75
C MET A 152 11.30 2.62 3.12
N ALA A 153 11.87 1.86 4.05
CA ALA A 153 12.32 2.37 5.35
C ALA A 153 13.39 3.45 5.18
N MET A 154 14.39 3.21 4.32
CA MET A 154 15.44 4.18 4.01
C MET A 154 14.91 5.46 3.37
N ILE A 155 13.94 5.38 2.46
CA ILE A 155 13.31 6.55 1.82
C ILE A 155 12.61 7.46 2.85
N VAL A 156 12.04 6.88 3.90
CA VAL A 156 11.42 7.63 5.01
C VAL A 156 12.50 8.24 5.91
N LEU A 157 13.53 7.49 6.25
CA LEU A 157 14.61 7.94 7.12
C LEU A 157 15.46 9.06 6.48
N LEU A 158 15.92 8.84 5.25
CA LEU A 158 16.80 9.74 4.50
C LEU A 158 16.04 10.82 3.74
N GLY A 159 14.72 10.81 3.78
CA GLY A 159 13.92 11.78 3.07
C GLY A 159 14.20 13.20 3.52
N SER A 160 14.74 14.01 2.61
CA SER A 160 14.81 15.46 2.75
C SER A 160 13.40 16.02 2.86
N ARG A 161 13.24 17.09 3.65
CA ARG A 161 12.01 17.90 3.71
C ARG A 161 11.80 18.49 2.32
N SER A 162 11.12 17.76 1.44
CA SER A 162 11.03 18.12 0.03
C SER A 162 9.91 19.14 -0.13
N SER A 163 10.30 20.35 -0.55
CA SER A 163 9.40 21.42 -0.97
C SER A 163 8.39 20.94 -2.01
N SER A 164 7.17 21.41 -1.84
CA SER A 164 5.99 21.10 -2.64
C SER A 164 6.21 21.42 -4.13
N ALA A 165 6.63 20.43 -4.92
CA ALA A 165 6.52 20.49 -6.38
C ALA A 165 5.09 20.07 -6.76
N ALA A 166 4.21 21.07 -6.94
CA ALA A 166 2.81 20.90 -7.31
C ALA A 166 2.68 20.08 -8.61
N SER A 167 1.80 19.08 -8.58
CA SER A 167 1.49 18.22 -9.73
C SER A 167 0.79 19.03 -10.84
N ALA A 168 1.28 18.94 -12.08
CA ALA A 168 0.91 19.74 -13.24
C ALA A 168 -0.52 19.54 -13.80
N THR A 169 -1.40 18.77 -13.15
CA THR A 169 -2.80 18.62 -13.60
C THR A 169 -3.66 19.79 -13.12
N SER A 170 -4.34 20.44 -14.07
CA SER A 170 -5.27 21.54 -13.75
C SER A 170 -6.38 21.06 -12.78
N PRO A 171 -6.84 21.93 -11.85
CA PRO A 171 -7.89 21.57 -10.89
C PRO A 171 -9.16 21.01 -11.54
N VAL A 172 -9.51 21.50 -12.73
CA VAL A 172 -10.66 21.07 -13.53
C VAL A 172 -10.46 19.66 -14.09
N GLY A 173 -9.29 19.36 -14.66
CA GLY A 173 -8.96 18.03 -15.18
C GLY A 173 -9.04 16.95 -14.10
N HIS A 174 -8.54 17.25 -12.91
CA HIS A 174 -8.64 16.32 -11.78
C HIS A 174 -10.09 16.07 -11.34
N ARG A 175 -10.95 17.10 -11.28
CA ARG A 175 -12.36 16.92 -10.93
C ARG A 175 -13.07 16.03 -11.95
N ARG A 176 -12.84 16.27 -13.25
CA ARG A 176 -13.40 15.43 -14.32
C ARG A 176 -12.94 13.98 -14.22
N LEU A 177 -11.64 13.77 -13.98
CA LEU A 177 -11.09 12.43 -13.76
C LEU A 177 -11.72 11.76 -12.54
N ALA A 178 -11.90 12.48 -11.42
CA ALA A 178 -12.54 11.95 -10.22
C ALA A 178 -13.99 11.53 -10.47
N VAL A 179 -14.76 12.31 -11.23
CA VAL A 179 -16.14 11.96 -11.62
C VAL A 179 -16.15 10.73 -12.53
N ALA A 180 -15.35 10.71 -13.58
CA ALA A 180 -15.27 9.57 -14.50
C ALA A 180 -14.84 8.28 -13.77
N HIS A 181 -13.89 8.41 -12.84
CA HIS A 181 -13.45 7.32 -11.96
C HIS A 181 -14.57 6.84 -11.02
N GLY A 182 -15.38 7.74 -10.47
CA GLY A 182 -16.55 7.37 -9.66
C GLY A 182 -17.63 6.64 -10.47
N VAL A 183 -17.95 7.14 -11.68
CA VAL A 183 -18.94 6.52 -12.57
C VAL A 183 -18.50 5.14 -13.04
N SER A 184 -17.24 4.99 -13.44
CA SER A 184 -16.68 3.68 -13.81
C SER A 184 -16.62 2.72 -12.63
N ALA A 185 -16.28 3.19 -11.43
CA ALA A 185 -16.34 2.38 -10.22
C ALA A 185 -17.78 1.89 -9.92
N LEU A 186 -18.78 2.74 -10.09
CA LEU A 186 -20.19 2.36 -9.93
C LEU A 186 -20.62 1.33 -10.98
N ALA A 187 -20.20 1.50 -12.24
CA ALA A 187 -20.46 0.51 -13.28
C ALA A 187 -19.82 -0.85 -12.95
N ILE A 188 -18.55 -0.88 -12.53
CA ILE A 188 -17.88 -2.11 -12.08
C ILE A 188 -18.59 -2.71 -10.86
N LEU A 189 -19.05 -1.87 -9.92
CA LEU A 189 -19.76 -2.31 -8.73
C LEU A 189 -21.05 -3.05 -9.11
N LEU A 190 -21.87 -2.46 -9.98
CA LEU A 190 -23.16 -3.03 -10.36
C LEU A 190 -23.02 -4.23 -11.29
N LEU A 191 -22.09 -4.16 -12.25
CA LEU A 191 -21.98 -5.15 -13.32
C LEU A 191 -21.07 -6.33 -12.97
N PHE A 192 -20.17 -6.18 -12.00
CA PHE A 192 -19.21 -7.23 -11.67
C PHE A 192 -19.18 -7.55 -10.18
N VAL A 193 -18.92 -6.56 -9.32
CA VAL A 193 -18.69 -6.81 -7.89
C VAL A 193 -19.98 -7.26 -7.19
N GLY A 194 -21.12 -6.62 -7.46
CA GLY A 194 -22.43 -6.94 -6.88
C GLY A 194 -22.84 -8.38 -7.18
N PRO A 195 -22.93 -8.80 -8.46
CA PRO A 195 -23.22 -10.18 -8.82
C PRO A 195 -22.20 -11.17 -8.25
N HIS A 196 -20.92 -10.79 -8.18
CA HIS A 196 -19.88 -11.64 -7.60
C HIS A 196 -20.08 -11.88 -6.10
N ILE A 197 -20.39 -10.82 -5.33
CA ILE A 197 -20.71 -10.94 -3.90
C ILE A 197 -22.00 -11.74 -3.71
N GLY A 198 -23.03 -11.47 -4.52
CA GLY A 198 -24.28 -12.23 -4.52
C GLY A 198 -24.05 -13.73 -4.78
N ASN A 199 -23.17 -14.08 -5.71
CA ASN A 199 -22.78 -15.46 -5.98
C ASN A 199 -22.10 -16.14 -4.79
N HIS A 200 -21.19 -15.44 -4.10
CA HIS A 200 -20.55 -15.97 -2.90
C HIS A 200 -21.54 -16.12 -1.73
N LEU A 201 -22.47 -15.19 -1.57
CA LEU A 201 -23.52 -15.28 -0.56
C LEU A 201 -24.48 -16.45 -0.84
N ALA A 202 -24.81 -16.69 -2.11
CA ALA A 202 -25.57 -17.87 -2.50
C ALA A 202 -24.83 -19.18 -2.16
N GLY A 203 -23.50 -19.20 -2.35
CA GLY A 203 -22.66 -20.35 -2.00
C GLY A 203 -22.59 -20.66 -0.51
N PHE A 204 -22.84 -19.68 0.36
CA PHE A 204 -22.97 -19.91 1.80
C PHE A 204 -24.22 -20.76 2.13
N TRP A 205 -25.30 -20.63 1.34
CA TRP A 205 -26.54 -21.36 1.56
C TRP A 205 -26.63 -22.65 0.72
N SER A 206 -26.13 -22.62 -0.52
CA SER A 206 -26.15 -23.76 -1.43
C SER A 206 -25.04 -23.69 -2.48
N GLY A 207 -24.25 -24.76 -2.57
CA GLY A 207 -23.23 -24.92 -3.61
C GLY A 207 -23.80 -25.08 -5.02
N SER A 208 -25.02 -25.61 -5.17
CA SER A 208 -25.66 -25.75 -6.50
C SER A 208 -26.07 -24.38 -7.05
N VAL A 209 -26.70 -23.54 -6.22
CA VAL A 209 -27.11 -22.17 -6.61
C VAL A 209 -25.88 -21.31 -6.95
N HIS A 210 -24.80 -21.42 -6.18
CA HIS A 210 -23.52 -20.78 -6.51
C HIS A 210 -23.00 -21.21 -7.89
N THR A 211 -23.09 -22.50 -8.21
CA THR A 211 -22.59 -23.02 -9.48
C THR A 211 -23.43 -22.53 -10.66
N GLU A 212 -24.75 -22.48 -10.49
CA GLU A 212 -25.67 -21.95 -11.51
C GLU A 212 -25.44 -20.46 -11.79
N ILE A 213 -25.37 -19.64 -10.74
CA ILE A 213 -25.09 -18.20 -10.86
C ILE A 213 -23.70 -17.99 -11.49
N MET A 214 -22.68 -18.73 -11.04
CA MET A 214 -21.33 -18.68 -11.62
C MET A 214 -21.35 -18.98 -13.13
N ASN A 215 -22.07 -20.03 -13.55
CA ASN A 215 -22.14 -20.43 -14.96
C ASN A 215 -22.89 -19.40 -15.81
N ALA A 216 -23.97 -18.83 -15.30
CA ALA A 216 -24.69 -17.74 -15.97
C ALA A 216 -23.78 -16.50 -16.12
N ALA A 217 -23.14 -16.07 -15.04
CA ALA A 217 -22.24 -14.92 -15.04
C ALA A 217 -21.02 -15.14 -15.97
N ARG A 218 -20.48 -16.36 -16.01
CA ARG A 218 -19.35 -16.70 -16.90
C ARG A 218 -19.67 -16.51 -18.37
N ARG A 219 -20.91 -16.81 -18.82
CA ARG A 219 -21.33 -16.56 -20.21
C ARG A 219 -21.28 -15.08 -20.56
N VAL A 220 -21.78 -14.23 -19.67
CA VAL A 220 -21.79 -12.78 -19.87
C VAL A 220 -20.37 -12.20 -19.82
N TYR A 221 -19.53 -12.64 -18.88
CA TYR A 221 -18.19 -12.06 -18.70
C TYR A 221 -17.14 -12.58 -19.68
N ARG A 222 -17.39 -13.70 -20.36
CA ARG A 222 -16.52 -14.25 -21.41
C ARG A 222 -17.00 -13.92 -22.83
N ASP A 223 -17.99 -13.05 -22.94
CA ASP A 223 -18.39 -12.49 -24.22
C ASP A 223 -17.27 -11.62 -24.80
N ASP A 224 -17.08 -11.69 -26.13
CA ASP A 224 -15.98 -11.04 -26.85
C ASP A 224 -16.02 -9.50 -26.74
N ILE A 225 -17.17 -8.92 -26.41
CA ILE A 225 -17.35 -7.47 -26.23
C ILE A 225 -17.27 -7.10 -24.74
N VAL A 226 -17.93 -7.87 -23.86
CA VAL A 226 -18.00 -7.54 -22.42
C VAL A 226 -16.62 -7.66 -21.77
N GLN A 227 -15.85 -8.70 -22.12
CA GLN A 227 -14.53 -8.95 -21.54
C GLN A 227 -13.55 -7.76 -21.73
N PRO A 228 -13.31 -7.25 -22.96
CA PRO A 228 -12.39 -6.12 -23.15
C PRO A 228 -12.90 -4.82 -22.53
N ILE A 229 -14.21 -4.57 -22.53
CA ILE A 229 -14.79 -3.39 -21.88
C ILE A 229 -14.52 -3.42 -20.37
N LEU A 230 -14.79 -4.57 -19.72
CA LEU A 230 -14.56 -4.72 -18.29
C LEU A 230 -13.07 -4.58 -17.95
N LEU A 231 -12.19 -5.12 -18.79
CA LEU A 231 -10.74 -4.98 -18.63
C LEU A 231 -10.28 -3.52 -18.78
N ALA A 232 -10.82 -2.80 -19.76
CA ALA A 232 -10.55 -1.38 -19.96
C ALA A 232 -11.04 -0.54 -18.76
N LEU A 233 -12.23 -0.83 -18.23
CA LEU A 233 -12.76 -0.19 -17.02
C LEU A 233 -11.86 -0.44 -15.81
N ILE A 234 -11.42 -1.67 -15.59
CA ILE A 234 -10.49 -2.00 -14.49
C ILE A 234 -9.13 -1.30 -14.69
N GLY A 235 -8.60 -1.27 -15.92
CA GLY A 235 -7.36 -0.56 -16.25
C GLY A 235 -7.47 0.94 -15.98
N PHE A 236 -8.58 1.56 -16.41
CA PHE A 236 -8.89 2.95 -16.11
C PHE A 236 -9.02 3.18 -14.59
N GLN A 237 -9.63 2.26 -13.86
CA GLN A 237 -9.74 2.34 -12.39
C GLN A 237 -8.36 2.30 -11.73
N ILE A 238 -7.45 1.45 -12.18
CA ILE A 238 -6.08 1.38 -11.62
C ILE A 238 -5.32 2.68 -11.92
N LEU A 239 -5.26 3.09 -13.19
CA LEU A 239 -4.47 4.25 -13.62
C LEU A 239 -5.04 5.57 -13.09
N GLY A 240 -6.36 5.76 -13.22
CA GLY A 240 -7.07 6.92 -12.67
C GLY A 240 -6.95 6.98 -11.15
N GLY A 241 -7.09 5.84 -10.48
CA GLY A 241 -6.91 5.72 -9.02
C GLY A 241 -5.53 6.16 -8.57
N ILE A 242 -4.46 5.74 -9.25
CA ILE A 242 -3.08 6.16 -8.94
C ILE A 242 -2.94 7.70 -9.03
N VAL A 243 -3.47 8.31 -10.09
CA VAL A 243 -3.42 9.77 -10.28
C VAL A 243 -4.19 10.50 -9.16
N LEU A 244 -5.37 10.00 -8.80
CA LEU A 244 -6.20 10.59 -7.74
C LEU A 244 -5.54 10.46 -6.36
N VAL A 245 -5.02 9.27 -6.04
CA VAL A 245 -4.34 8.98 -4.78
C VAL A 245 -3.09 9.84 -4.62
N ARG A 246 -2.26 10.00 -5.66
CA ARG A 246 -1.04 10.83 -5.59
C ARG A 246 -1.34 12.28 -5.17
N ARG A 247 -2.43 12.87 -5.65
CA ARG A 247 -2.85 14.21 -5.23
C ARG A 247 -3.43 14.19 -3.81
N LYS A 248 -4.30 13.22 -3.51
CA LYS A 248 -4.97 13.08 -2.21
C LYS A 248 -4.00 12.81 -1.05
N MET A 249 -2.88 12.14 -1.32
CA MET A 249 -1.82 11.89 -0.33
C MET A 249 -1.15 13.18 0.18
N ARG A 250 -1.21 14.27 -0.58
CA ARG A 250 -0.67 15.60 -0.20
C ARG A 250 -1.71 16.50 0.47
N MET A 251 -2.94 16.04 0.57
CA MET A 251 -4.05 16.79 1.16
C MET A 251 -4.49 16.14 2.47
N PRO A 252 -4.95 16.92 3.45
CA PRO A 252 -5.65 16.36 4.60
C PRO A 252 -6.81 15.47 4.13
N SER A 253 -7.05 14.38 4.85
CA SER A 253 -8.14 13.45 4.59
C SER A 253 -8.84 13.13 5.90
N ASP A 254 -10.16 13.08 5.82
CA ASP A 254 -10.99 12.50 6.86
C ASP A 254 -10.86 10.96 6.90
N ILE A 255 -11.55 10.35 7.85
CA ILE A 255 -11.55 8.89 8.07
C ILE A 255 -12.04 8.17 6.81
N PHE A 256 -13.18 8.59 6.25
CA PHE A 256 -13.74 7.99 5.04
C PHE A 256 -12.79 8.11 3.85
N GLY A 257 -12.16 9.27 3.67
CA GLY A 257 -11.19 9.47 2.63
C GLY A 257 -9.95 8.59 2.79
N THR A 258 -9.52 8.32 4.02
CA THR A 258 -8.39 7.42 4.32
C THR A 258 -8.76 5.97 4.06
N VAL A 259 -9.91 5.51 4.55
CA VAL A 259 -10.46 4.17 4.30
C VAL A 259 -10.58 3.93 2.79
N GLN A 260 -11.25 4.82 2.07
CA GLN A 260 -11.41 4.72 0.62
C GLN A 260 -10.07 4.60 -0.10
N THR A 261 -9.07 5.38 0.33
CA THR A 261 -7.77 5.41 -0.31
C THR A 261 -6.96 4.15 -0.03
N MET A 262 -6.97 3.65 1.21
CA MET A 262 -6.28 2.43 1.61
C MET A 262 -6.93 1.17 1.02
N CYS A 263 -8.27 1.08 1.04
CA CYS A 263 -8.99 0.01 0.36
C CYS A 263 -8.77 0.05 -1.16
N GLY A 264 -8.81 1.25 -1.76
CA GLY A 264 -8.52 1.46 -3.17
C GLY A 264 -7.11 1.00 -3.54
N ALA A 265 -6.10 1.31 -2.73
CA ALA A 265 -4.73 0.86 -2.92
C ALA A 265 -4.60 -0.67 -2.78
N TYR A 266 -5.19 -1.25 -1.73
CA TYR A 266 -5.21 -2.71 -1.52
C TYR A 266 -5.82 -3.45 -2.71
N ILE A 267 -6.99 -2.98 -3.21
CA ILE A 267 -7.64 -3.55 -4.39
C ILE A 267 -6.81 -3.33 -5.64
N GLY A 268 -6.31 -2.11 -5.86
CA GLY A 268 -5.53 -1.75 -7.05
C GLY A 268 -4.27 -2.60 -7.20
N VAL A 269 -3.49 -2.75 -6.13
CA VAL A 269 -2.30 -3.63 -6.10
C VAL A 269 -2.67 -5.06 -6.45
N ARG A 270 -3.68 -5.62 -5.77
CA ARG A 270 -4.10 -7.00 -6.01
C ARG A 270 -4.52 -7.24 -7.45
N ARG A 271 -5.31 -6.32 -8.02
CA ARG A 271 -5.82 -6.42 -9.39
C ARG A 271 -4.71 -6.27 -10.42
N ALA A 272 -3.83 -5.28 -10.27
CA ALA A 272 -2.69 -5.09 -11.16
C ALA A 272 -1.80 -6.33 -11.20
N MET A 273 -1.57 -6.91 -10.02
CA MET A 273 -0.75 -8.10 -9.86
C MET A 273 -1.38 -9.35 -10.47
N GLN A 274 -2.69 -9.53 -10.30
CA GLN A 274 -3.43 -10.63 -10.89
C GLN A 274 -3.51 -10.53 -12.42
N THR A 275 -3.50 -9.32 -12.98
CA THR A 275 -3.43 -9.13 -14.43
C THR A 275 -2.05 -9.54 -14.96
N LEU A 276 -0.97 -9.16 -14.27
CA LEU A 276 0.41 -9.48 -14.69
C LEU A 276 0.67 -11.00 -14.74
N THR A 277 0.09 -11.79 -13.83
CA THR A 277 0.26 -13.25 -13.85
C THR A 277 -0.47 -13.95 -14.98
N ARG A 278 -1.53 -13.35 -15.53
CA ARG A 278 -2.26 -13.91 -16.68
C ARG A 278 -1.58 -13.67 -18.02
N ILE A 279 -0.56 -12.81 -18.06
CA ILE A 279 0.21 -12.46 -19.28
C ILE A 279 1.51 -13.30 -19.35
N GLY A 280 1.86 -14.04 -18.29
CA GLY A 280 2.99 -14.97 -18.33
C GLY A 280 2.73 -16.13 -19.30
N PRO A 281 3.75 -16.63 -20.03
CA PRO A 281 3.59 -17.79 -20.89
C PRO A 281 3.20 -19.00 -20.02
N GLY A 282 2.05 -19.59 -20.34
CA GLY A 282 1.66 -20.91 -19.84
C GLY A 282 2.57 -22.01 -20.37
#